data_AF-A0A160MYP4-F1
#
_entry.id   AF-A0A160MYP4-F1
#
_cell.length_a   1.000
_cell.length_b   1.000
_cell.length_c   1.000
_cell.angle_alpha   90.00
_cell.angle_beta   90.00
_cell.angle_gamma   90.00
#
_symmetry.space_group_name_H-M   'P 1'
#
loop_
_entity.id
_entity.type
_entity.pdbx_description
1 polymer ?
#
loop_
_entity_poly.entity_id
_entity_poly.type
_entity_poly.pdbx_seq_one_letter_code
_entity_poly.pdbx_strand_id
1 'polypeptide(L)'
;MVFLYYDLAGLPPPLDAWVEQDTRVDSAAGPDKAARRAEVRAELLAGLRAVKNVGVLHLTMQANLSDYDPGYSEFTIRALSPSSQVEFDALRQKVELSFDNALDAQSWHVPAADAQGIRDRISRSGVQLDLTVKIDKVLPGPGGGSIVARVLHYDLRETSGNTLLARIDVPAR
;
A
#
# COMPACT_ATOMS: atom_id res chain seq x y z
N MET A 1 2.52 6.26 -5.31
CA MET A 1 1.09 6.45 -4.97
C MET A 1 0.52 7.81 -5.34
N VAL A 2 1.16 8.92 -5.00
CA VAL A 2 0.63 10.27 -5.32
C VAL A 2 0.23 10.43 -6.78
N PHE A 3 1.08 10.04 -7.74
CA PHE A 3 0.71 10.08 -9.17
C PHE A 3 -0.52 9.25 -9.50
N LEU A 4 -0.62 8.03 -8.96
CA LEU A 4 -1.76 7.15 -9.19
C LEU A 4 -3.06 7.79 -8.65
N TYR A 5 -3.00 8.40 -7.47
CA TYR A 5 -4.13 9.13 -6.91
C TYR A 5 -4.63 10.23 -7.85
N TYR A 6 -3.74 11.06 -8.40
CA TYR A 6 -4.15 12.14 -9.33
C TYR A 6 -4.74 11.59 -10.63
N ASP A 7 -4.20 10.49 -11.17
CA ASP A 7 -4.75 9.81 -12.36
C ASP A 7 -6.15 9.27 -12.08
N LEU A 8 -6.32 8.50 -11.00
CA LEU A 8 -7.60 7.91 -10.60
C LEU A 8 -8.66 8.97 -10.27
N ALA A 9 -8.26 10.08 -9.63
CA ALA A 9 -9.16 11.16 -9.26
C ALA A 9 -9.55 12.05 -10.45
N GLY A 10 -8.92 11.87 -11.61
CA GLY A 10 -9.11 12.75 -12.76
C GLY A 10 -8.70 14.20 -12.48
N LEU A 11 -7.79 14.41 -11.52
CA LEU A 11 -7.35 15.74 -11.08
C LEU A 11 -6.07 16.13 -11.82
N PRO A 12 -5.95 17.39 -12.27
CA PRO A 12 -4.69 17.88 -12.81
C PRO A 12 -3.63 17.91 -11.69
N PRO A 13 -2.49 17.22 -11.84
CA PRO A 13 -1.41 17.29 -10.87
C PRO A 13 -0.80 18.70 -10.82
N PRO A 14 -0.45 19.23 -9.64
CA PRO A 14 0.19 20.55 -9.50
C PRO A 14 1.67 20.48 -9.89
N LEU A 15 1.94 20.13 -11.15
CA LEU A 15 3.27 19.80 -11.68
C LEU A 15 4.27 20.92 -11.47
N ASP A 16 3.87 22.17 -11.75
CA ASP A 16 4.75 23.34 -11.59
C ASP A 16 5.16 23.52 -10.12
N ALA A 17 4.23 23.33 -9.18
CA ALA A 17 4.53 23.41 -7.76
C ALA A 17 5.47 22.30 -7.32
N TRP A 18 5.28 21.07 -7.81
CA TRP A 18 6.17 19.94 -7.52
C TRP A 18 7.58 20.15 -8.07
N VAL A 19 7.71 20.72 -9.27
CA VAL A 19 9.01 21.05 -9.86
C VAL A 19 9.76 22.06 -8.98
N GLU A 20 9.10 23.14 -8.54
CA GLU A 20 9.77 24.14 -7.70
C GLU A 20 10.06 23.64 -6.27
N GLN A 21 9.34 22.60 -5.81
CA GLN A 21 9.59 21.97 -4.50
C GLN A 21 10.71 20.93 -4.52
N ASP A 22 11.17 20.51 -5.70
CA ASP A 22 12.26 19.54 -5.82
C ASP A 22 13.57 20.18 -5.38
N THR A 23 14.30 19.49 -4.49
CA THR A 23 15.54 20.00 -3.90
C THR A 23 16.60 20.30 -4.95
N ARG A 24 16.59 19.60 -6.10
CA ARG A 24 17.51 19.85 -7.22
C ARG A 24 17.24 21.18 -7.92
N VAL A 25 16.01 21.68 -7.88
CA VAL A 25 15.64 23.00 -8.44
C VAL A 25 15.82 24.09 -7.39
N ASP A 26 15.39 23.82 -6.15
CA ASP A 26 15.45 24.78 -5.05
C ASP A 26 16.91 25.18 -4.76
N SER A 27 17.80 24.19 -4.65
CA SER A 27 19.22 24.39 -4.30
C SER A 27 20.15 24.70 -5.47
N ALA A 28 19.69 24.62 -6.73
CA ALA A 28 20.54 24.88 -7.88
C ALA A 28 20.96 26.35 -7.99
N ALA A 29 22.17 26.57 -8.52
CA ALA A 29 22.63 27.90 -8.87
C ALA A 29 21.70 28.54 -9.92
N GLY A 30 21.55 29.87 -9.87
CA GLY A 30 20.62 30.62 -10.73
C GLY A 30 20.67 30.24 -12.23
N PRO A 31 21.86 30.13 -12.85
CA PRO A 31 21.99 29.72 -14.25
C PRO A 31 21.49 28.29 -14.53
N ASP A 32 21.63 27.38 -13.57
CA ASP A 32 21.30 25.96 -13.72
C ASP A 32 19.81 25.66 -13.44
N LYS A 33 19.09 26.55 -12.75
CA LYS A 33 17.69 26.34 -12.37
C LYS A 33 16.79 26.00 -13.55
N ALA A 34 17.00 26.66 -14.70
CA ALA A 34 16.19 26.40 -15.89
C ALA A 34 16.37 24.95 -16.41
N ALA A 35 17.62 24.47 -16.46
CA ALA A 35 17.92 23.11 -16.87
C ALA A 35 17.36 22.08 -15.88
N ARG A 36 17.52 22.34 -14.56
CA ARG A 36 16.98 21.46 -13.50
C ARG A 36 15.47 21.37 -13.52
N ARG A 37 14.76 22.47 -13.75
CA ARG A 37 13.29 22.44 -13.91
C ARG A 37 12.85 21.53 -15.06
N ALA A 38 13.55 21.59 -16.20
CA ALA A 38 13.23 20.77 -17.36
C ALA A 38 13.44 19.27 -17.06
N GLU A 39 14.56 18.94 -16.42
CA GLU A 39 14.89 17.58 -15.97
C GLU A 39 13.82 17.02 -15.00
N VAL A 40 13.55 17.73 -13.91
CA VAL A 40 12.55 17.33 -12.91
C VAL A 40 11.16 17.21 -13.54
N ARG A 41 10.76 18.17 -14.38
CA ARG A 41 9.47 18.10 -15.07
C ARG A 41 9.36 16.84 -15.93
N ALA A 42 10.42 16.47 -16.66
CA ALA A 42 10.41 15.28 -17.50
C ALA A 42 10.24 14.00 -16.67
N GLU A 43 10.94 13.90 -15.54
CA GLU A 43 10.81 12.76 -14.61
C GLU A 43 9.41 12.66 -14.00
N LEU A 44 8.85 13.76 -13.52
CA LEU A 44 7.50 13.79 -12.97
C LEU A 44 6.45 13.40 -14.02
N LEU A 45 6.59 13.89 -15.26
CA LEU A 45 5.72 13.50 -16.38
C LEU A 45 5.87 12.02 -16.75
N ALA A 46 7.07 11.46 -16.68
CA ALA A 46 7.29 10.03 -16.90
C ALA A 46 6.59 9.20 -15.82
N GLY A 47 6.71 9.60 -14.55
CA GLY A 47 6.01 8.96 -13.43
C GLY A 47 4.48 9.03 -13.55
N LEU A 48 3.93 10.19 -13.94
CA LEU A 48 2.49 10.35 -14.21
C LEU A 48 2.00 9.47 -15.36
N ARG A 49 2.82 9.24 -16.39
CA ARG A 49 2.48 8.33 -17.49
C ARG A 49 2.53 6.86 -17.06
N ALA A 50 3.48 6.50 -16.19
CA ALA A 50 3.70 5.12 -15.76
C ALA A 50 2.54 4.54 -14.94
N VAL A 51 1.74 5.40 -14.29
CA VAL A 51 0.61 4.98 -13.44
C VAL A 51 -0.73 4.95 -14.16
N LYS A 52 -0.78 5.32 -15.45
CA LYS A 52 -2.03 5.35 -16.22
C LYS A 52 -2.67 3.98 -16.29
N ASN A 53 -3.99 3.93 -16.07
CA ASN A 53 -4.81 2.72 -16.18
C ASN A 53 -4.38 1.58 -15.24
N VAL A 54 -3.69 1.88 -14.14
CA VAL A 54 -3.39 0.88 -13.12
C VAL A 54 -4.68 0.58 -12.34
N GLY A 55 -5.13 -0.68 -12.42
CA GLY A 55 -6.32 -1.16 -11.70
C GLY A 55 -6.02 -2.16 -10.57
N VAL A 56 -4.78 -2.63 -10.45
CA VAL A 56 -4.33 -3.62 -9.46
C VAL A 56 -3.01 -3.18 -8.86
N LEU A 57 -2.85 -3.36 -7.55
CA LEU A 57 -1.61 -3.08 -6.83
C LEU A 57 -1.08 -4.36 -6.16
N HIS A 58 0.23 -4.50 -6.18
CA HIS A 58 0.96 -5.48 -5.39
C HIS A 58 1.73 -4.76 -4.29
N LEU A 59 1.54 -5.19 -3.04
CA LEU A 59 2.07 -4.51 -1.87
C LEU A 59 2.67 -5.53 -0.92
N THR A 60 3.85 -5.22 -0.40
CA THR A 60 4.49 -5.99 0.65
C THR A 60 4.50 -5.16 1.93
N MET A 61 3.98 -5.71 3.02
CA MET A 61 3.96 -5.03 4.33
C MET A 61 3.97 -6.02 5.49
N GLN A 62 4.22 -5.54 6.71
CA GLN A 62 4.13 -6.38 7.90
C GLN A 62 2.66 -6.73 8.17
N ALA A 63 2.36 -8.01 8.41
CA ALA A 63 1.00 -8.49 8.67
C ALA A 63 0.45 -8.05 10.04
N ASN A 64 1.35 -7.80 11.00
CA ASN A 64 1.01 -7.54 12.40
C ASN A 64 0.05 -8.61 12.95
N LEU A 65 0.40 -9.87 12.69
CA LEU A 65 -0.42 -11.04 13.05
C LEU A 65 -0.67 -11.05 14.57
N SER A 66 -1.94 -11.22 14.95
CA SER A 66 -2.31 -11.37 16.36
C SER A 66 -1.87 -12.72 16.91
N ASP A 67 -2.04 -12.86 18.22
CA ASP A 67 -2.17 -14.17 18.81
C ASP A 67 -3.38 -14.93 18.26
N TYR A 68 -3.30 -16.27 18.28
CA TYR A 68 -4.41 -17.13 17.88
C TYR A 68 -5.57 -16.98 18.86
N ASP A 69 -6.78 -16.77 18.34
CA ASP A 69 -8.02 -16.74 19.12
C ASP A 69 -8.75 -18.08 18.98
N PRO A 70 -8.80 -18.92 20.04
CA PRO A 70 -9.50 -20.20 19.98
C PRO A 70 -11.03 -20.05 19.96
N GLY A 71 -11.58 -18.91 20.39
CA GLY A 71 -13.01 -18.64 20.37
C GLY A 71 -13.55 -18.48 18.96
N TYR A 72 -12.76 -17.87 18.06
CA TYR A 72 -13.08 -17.71 16.64
C TYR A 72 -12.32 -18.66 15.72
N SER A 73 -11.38 -19.43 16.25
CA SER A 73 -10.49 -20.32 15.50
C SER A 73 -9.74 -19.60 14.39
N GLU A 74 -9.14 -18.45 14.70
CA GLU A 74 -8.48 -17.60 13.70
C GLU A 74 -7.25 -16.88 14.23
N PHE A 75 -6.41 -16.41 13.31
CA PHE A 75 -5.47 -15.33 13.52
C PHE A 75 -6.02 -14.06 12.86
N THR A 76 -5.88 -12.92 13.55
CA THR A 76 -6.21 -11.61 12.98
C THR A 76 -4.98 -10.98 12.34
N ILE A 77 -5.11 -10.60 11.07
CA ILE A 77 -4.11 -9.83 10.31
C ILE A 77 -4.41 -8.36 10.52
N ARG A 78 -3.81 -7.75 11.55
CA ARG A 78 -4.13 -6.37 11.95
C ARG A 78 -3.80 -5.36 10.86
N ALA A 79 -2.82 -5.63 9.98
CA ALA A 79 -2.53 -4.78 8.83
C ALA A 79 -3.73 -4.63 7.86
N LEU A 80 -4.67 -5.57 7.88
CA LEU A 80 -5.88 -5.57 7.07
C LEU A 80 -7.15 -5.23 7.87
N SER A 81 -7.01 -4.69 9.10
CA SER A 81 -8.18 -4.31 9.90
C SER A 81 -9.00 -3.18 9.24
N PRO A 82 -10.30 -3.06 9.52
CA PRO A 82 -11.13 -1.97 8.97
C PRO A 82 -10.65 -0.56 9.30
N SER A 83 -9.90 -0.41 10.39
CA SER A 83 -9.26 0.86 10.78
C SER A 83 -7.85 1.06 10.19
N SER A 84 -7.31 0.06 9.51
CA SER A 84 -5.95 0.12 8.97
C SER A 84 -5.90 0.95 7.70
N GLN A 85 -4.89 1.80 7.64
CA GLN A 85 -4.58 2.64 6.48
C GLN A 85 -3.10 2.53 6.20
N VAL A 86 -2.75 2.42 4.92
CA VAL A 86 -1.36 2.47 4.46
C VAL A 86 -1.10 3.86 3.91
N GLU A 87 -0.22 4.60 4.57
CA GLU A 87 0.06 5.99 4.25
C GLU A 87 1.24 6.09 3.27
N PHE A 88 1.10 6.94 2.26
CA PHE A 88 2.14 7.24 1.29
C PHE A 88 2.33 8.76 1.20
N ASP A 89 3.47 9.22 1.70
CA ASP A 89 3.85 10.63 1.66
C ASP A 89 4.88 10.89 0.58
N ALA A 90 4.53 11.72 -0.39
CA ALA A 90 5.47 12.21 -1.40
C ALA A 90 5.00 13.57 -1.93
N LEU A 91 5.93 14.40 -2.42
CA LEU A 91 5.58 15.66 -3.09
C LEU A 91 4.68 16.58 -2.22
N ARG A 92 4.87 16.53 -0.89
CA ARG A 92 4.04 17.20 0.12
C ARG A 92 2.55 16.85 0.01
N GLN A 93 2.25 15.63 -0.41
CA GLN A 93 0.91 15.05 -0.47
C GLN A 93 0.90 13.76 0.34
N LYS A 94 -0.19 13.57 1.09
CA LYS A 94 -0.44 12.33 1.84
C LYS A 94 -1.56 11.57 1.16
N VAL A 95 -1.26 10.38 0.65
CA VAL A 95 -2.26 9.49 0.06
C VAL A 95 -2.41 8.25 0.91
N GLU A 96 -3.64 7.93 1.29
CA GLU A 96 -3.96 6.76 2.09
C GLU A 96 -4.49 5.64 1.20
N LEU A 97 -4.15 4.39 1.53
CA LEU A 97 -4.77 3.21 0.96
C LEU A 97 -5.58 2.51 2.05
N SER A 98 -6.84 2.26 1.76
CA SER A 98 -7.78 1.55 2.64
C SER A 98 -8.43 0.37 1.91
N PHE A 99 -8.94 -0.59 2.67
CA PHE A 99 -9.53 -1.81 2.12
C PHE A 99 -11.04 -1.90 2.39
N ASP A 100 -11.85 -2.06 1.34
CA ASP A 100 -13.32 -2.11 1.46
C ASP A 100 -13.84 -3.43 2.04
N ASN A 101 -13.10 -4.52 1.84
CA ASN A 101 -13.37 -5.86 2.37
C ASN A 101 -12.45 -6.23 3.53
N ALA A 102 -11.95 -5.23 4.27
CA ALA A 102 -11.04 -5.40 5.41
C ALA A 102 -11.54 -6.42 6.46
N LEU A 103 -12.85 -6.43 6.75
CA LEU A 103 -13.44 -7.36 7.72
C LEU A 103 -13.26 -8.83 7.32
N ASP A 104 -13.44 -9.14 6.04
CA ASP A 104 -13.22 -10.48 5.52
C ASP A 104 -11.72 -10.77 5.37
N ALA A 105 -10.93 -9.79 4.93
CA ALA A 105 -9.51 -9.94 4.64
C ALA A 105 -8.63 -10.08 5.89
N GLN A 106 -9.03 -9.52 7.05
CA GLN A 106 -8.25 -9.61 8.28
C GLN A 106 -8.31 -10.99 8.96
N SER A 107 -9.27 -11.84 8.58
CA SER A 107 -9.65 -13.02 9.37
C SER A 107 -9.08 -14.29 8.75
N TRP A 108 -7.95 -14.77 9.28
CA TRP A 108 -7.35 -16.02 8.82
C TRP A 108 -7.77 -17.19 9.70
N HIS A 109 -8.79 -17.93 9.24
CA HIS A 109 -9.32 -19.08 9.95
C HIS A 109 -8.34 -20.27 9.88
N VAL A 110 -8.03 -20.85 11.04
CA VAL A 110 -7.10 -21.96 11.22
C VAL A 110 -7.65 -22.89 12.30
N PRO A 111 -7.76 -24.21 12.04
CA PRO A 111 -8.14 -25.17 13.08
C PRO A 111 -7.20 -25.11 14.29
N ALA A 112 -7.75 -25.24 15.50
CA ALA A 112 -6.96 -25.13 16.73
C ALA A 112 -5.81 -26.15 16.81
N ALA A 113 -5.96 -27.31 16.16
CA ALA A 113 -4.91 -28.33 16.07
C ALA A 113 -3.66 -27.85 15.29
N ASP A 114 -3.83 -26.94 14.34
CA ASP A 114 -2.77 -26.47 13.45
C ASP A 114 -2.12 -25.16 13.93
N ALA A 115 -2.80 -24.43 14.82
CA ALA A 115 -2.38 -23.11 15.29
C ALA A 115 -0.98 -23.11 15.93
N GLN A 116 -0.66 -24.14 16.72
CA GLN A 116 0.67 -24.25 17.34
C GLN A 116 1.77 -24.47 16.31
N GLY A 117 1.53 -25.34 15.32
CA GLY A 117 2.51 -25.60 14.25
C GLY A 117 2.78 -24.37 13.37
N ILE A 118 1.79 -23.50 13.19
CA ILE A 118 1.99 -22.20 12.53
C ILE A 118 2.85 -21.28 13.40
N ARG A 119 2.55 -21.18 14.69
CA ARG A 119 3.32 -20.34 15.62
C ARG A 119 4.77 -20.76 15.73
N ASP A 120 5.05 -22.06 15.75
CA ASP A 120 6.42 -22.59 15.83
C ASP A 120 7.28 -22.20 14.60
N ARG A 121 6.63 -21.86 13.48
CA ARG A 121 7.30 -21.40 12.25
C ARG A 121 7.51 -19.89 12.19
N ILE A 122 6.93 -19.12 13.13
CA ILE A 122 7.06 -17.67 13.17
C ILE A 122 8.26 -17.32 14.05
N SER A 123 9.24 -16.62 13.47
CA SER A 123 10.39 -16.13 14.22
C SER A 123 10.08 -14.78 14.88
N ARG A 124 11.06 -14.22 15.60
CA ARG A 124 10.93 -12.90 16.24
C ARG A 124 10.71 -11.75 15.25
N SER A 125 11.03 -11.92 13.96
CA SER A 125 10.80 -10.91 12.93
C SER A 125 9.34 -10.83 12.48
N GLY A 126 8.51 -11.79 12.91
CA GLY A 126 7.08 -11.81 12.67
C GLY A 126 6.72 -12.30 11.28
N VAL A 127 5.62 -11.77 10.76
CA VAL A 127 4.98 -12.21 9.52
C VAL A 127 4.81 -11.03 8.58
N GLN A 128 5.29 -11.22 7.36
CA GLN A 128 5.08 -10.35 6.23
C GLN A 128 3.92 -10.87 5.38
N LEU A 129 3.36 -9.94 4.63
CA LEU A 129 2.15 -10.05 3.86
C LEU A 129 2.47 -9.52 2.45
N ASP A 130 2.29 -10.36 1.45
CA ASP A 130 2.35 -9.97 0.03
C ASP A 130 0.94 -9.96 -0.55
N LEU A 131 0.39 -8.75 -0.72
CA LEU A 131 -0.98 -8.49 -1.16
C LEU A 131 -1.09 -8.32 -2.67
N THR A 132 -2.22 -8.77 -3.20
CA THR A 132 -2.77 -8.30 -4.47
C THR A 132 -4.13 -7.65 -4.20
N VAL A 133 -4.27 -6.37 -4.57
CA VAL A 133 -5.50 -5.61 -4.37
C VAL A 133 -5.99 -5.00 -5.67
N LYS A 134 -7.30 -4.95 -5.86
CA LYS A 134 -7.95 -4.26 -6.97
C LYS A 134 -8.40 -2.87 -6.51
N ILE A 135 -8.07 -1.84 -7.26
CA ILE A 135 -8.55 -0.49 -6.97
C ILE A 135 -10.06 -0.42 -7.28
N ASP A 136 -10.84 0.10 -6.34
CA ASP A 136 -12.28 0.25 -6.47
C ASP A 136 -12.66 1.71 -6.76
N LYS A 137 -12.24 2.62 -5.88
CA LYS A 137 -12.56 4.04 -5.98
C LYS A 137 -11.50 4.92 -5.33
N VAL A 138 -11.62 6.22 -5.57
CA VAL A 138 -10.78 7.26 -4.96
C VAL A 138 -11.66 8.29 -4.27
N LEU A 139 -11.22 8.76 -3.11
CA LEU A 139 -11.88 9.75 -2.28
C LEU A 139 -10.96 10.96 -2.19
N PRO A 140 -11.22 12.05 -2.94
CA PRO A 140 -10.39 13.23 -2.89
C PRO A 140 -10.41 13.91 -1.52
N GLY A 141 -9.25 14.40 -1.09
CA GLY A 141 -9.09 15.10 0.18
C GLY A 141 -8.13 16.29 0.11
N PRO A 142 -8.18 17.20 1.09
CA PRO A 142 -7.24 18.31 1.19
C PRO A 142 -5.82 17.79 1.50
N GLY A 143 -4.83 18.16 0.68
CA GLY A 143 -3.45 17.71 0.86
C GLY A 143 -3.16 16.27 0.40
N GLY A 144 -4.12 15.67 -0.31
CA GLY A 144 -4.11 14.27 -0.72
C GLY A 144 -5.35 13.55 -0.16
N GLY A 145 -5.68 12.40 -0.72
CA GLY A 145 -6.92 11.69 -0.42
C GLY A 145 -6.69 10.19 -0.27
N SER A 146 -7.78 9.42 -0.30
CA SER A 146 -7.72 7.98 -0.05
C SER A 146 -8.03 7.20 -1.33
N ILE A 147 -7.22 6.19 -1.62
CA ILE A 147 -7.54 5.14 -2.57
C ILE A 147 -8.21 4.02 -1.77
N VAL A 148 -9.38 3.60 -2.21
CA VAL A 148 -10.08 2.45 -1.66
C VAL A 148 -9.87 1.28 -2.61
N ALA A 149 -9.34 0.19 -2.09
CA ALA A 149 -9.08 -1.02 -2.84
C ALA A 149 -9.75 -2.22 -2.18
N ARG A 150 -9.88 -3.30 -2.93
CA ARG A 150 -10.36 -4.59 -2.48
C ARG A 150 -9.21 -5.57 -2.44
N VAL A 151 -9.02 -6.24 -1.31
CA VAL A 151 -8.06 -7.34 -1.20
C VAL A 151 -8.59 -8.53 -2.00
N LEU A 152 -7.80 -9.02 -2.96
CA LEU A 152 -8.13 -10.21 -3.74
C LEU A 152 -7.47 -11.45 -3.16
N HIS A 153 -6.18 -11.33 -2.87
CA HIS A 153 -5.32 -12.43 -2.47
C HIS A 153 -4.17 -11.91 -1.62
N TYR A 154 -3.68 -12.74 -0.71
CA TYR A 154 -2.40 -12.51 -0.06
C TYR A 154 -1.66 -13.78 0.35
N ASP A 155 -0.33 -13.70 0.31
CA ASP A 155 0.57 -14.68 0.89
C ASP A 155 1.03 -14.19 2.28
N LEU A 156 1.01 -15.07 3.28
CA LEU A 156 1.65 -14.85 4.57
C LEU A 156 2.99 -15.56 4.62
N ARG A 157 4.05 -14.84 4.98
CA ARG A 157 5.42 -15.35 5.02
C ARG A 157 6.10 -14.94 6.30
N GLU A 158 6.86 -15.84 6.89
CA GLU A 158 7.76 -15.45 7.99
C GLU A 158 8.86 -14.53 7.42
N THR A 159 9.14 -13.42 8.11
CA THR A 159 9.89 -12.29 7.54
C THR A 159 11.37 -12.59 7.29
N SER A 160 12.04 -13.37 8.14
CA SER A 160 13.51 -13.58 8.03
C SER A 160 13.93 -14.74 7.14
N GLY A 161 13.23 -15.86 7.23
CA GLY A 161 13.44 -17.08 6.46
C GLY A 161 12.53 -17.18 5.23
N ASN A 162 11.67 -16.18 4.99
CA ASN A 162 10.77 -16.11 3.84
C ASN A 162 9.88 -17.35 3.67
N THR A 163 9.58 -18.02 4.80
CA THR A 163 8.85 -19.28 4.81
C THR A 163 7.37 -19.01 4.63
N LEU A 164 6.77 -19.60 3.59
CA LEU A 164 5.32 -19.45 3.32
C LEU A 164 4.49 -20.12 4.41
N LEU A 165 3.72 -19.33 5.16
CA LEU A 165 2.82 -19.80 6.20
C LEU A 165 1.47 -20.18 5.61
N ALA A 166 0.91 -19.33 4.74
CA ALA A 166 -0.37 -19.56 4.10
C ALA A 166 -0.54 -18.74 2.81
N ARG A 167 -1.47 -19.19 1.96
CA ARG A 167 -2.03 -18.43 0.84
C ARG A 167 -3.52 -18.28 1.06
N ILE A 168 -4.02 -17.06 0.98
CA ILE A 168 -5.42 -16.77 1.24
C ILE A 168 -6.00 -16.04 0.03
N ASP A 169 -7.04 -16.63 -0.56
CA ASP A 169 -7.94 -15.96 -1.49
C ASP A 169 -9.09 -15.33 -0.69
N VAL A 170 -9.27 -14.03 -0.82
CA VAL A 170 -10.35 -13.32 -0.12
C VAL A 170 -11.59 -13.34 -0.99
N PRO A 171 -12.72 -13.89 -0.50
CA PRO A 171 -13.92 -14.03 -1.30
C PRO A 171 -14.46 -12.68 -1.77
N ALA A 172 -14.88 -12.61 -3.02
CA ALA A 172 -15.63 -11.50 -3.56
C ALA A 172 -17.09 -11.59 -3.06
N ARG A 173 -17.35 -11.04 -1.88
CA ARG A 173 -18.72 -10.79 -1.40
C ARG A 173 -19.26 -9.50 -1.99
#